data_AF-A0A7D9ECB4-F1
#
_entry.id   AF-A0A7D9ECB4-F1
#
_cell.length_a   1.000
_cell.length_b   1.000
_cell.length_c   1.000
_cell.angle_alpha   90.00
_cell.angle_beta   90.00
_cell.angle_gamma   90.00
#
_symmetry.space_group_name_H-M   'P 1'
#
loop_
_entity.id
_entity.type
_entity.pdbx_description
1 polymer ?
#
loop_
_entity_poly.entity_id
_entity_poly.type
_entity_poly.pdbx_seq_one_letter_code
_entity_poly.pdbx_strand_id
1 'polypeptide(L)'
;MISHKKLGFLLIFNLLYLQRNFADKSEDNLPKGHQEVLGSHREPDTIEERYDIPTPLEFWSNYVKISKPVVFRGAAKHSKAYKLWSDEYLKERYGDLEVRLESKGEKSGRVPIGAKGLGRDTIGSFVGSYHEMNSYVVSELPTPMWDDVNVQPCLTCGTFVDRIVEIDLWMSGGGSKSLLHKDAFNAINCLYNGTKEWKMIEYKYEKMIYKAWEPEYEIGGYSLIEVDSVDLIKYPKVKDVPWSFVTVNAGDCLFVPKSKFFIKISGRPGHNEQEI
;
A
#
# COMPACT_ATOMS: atom_id res chain seq x y z
N MET A 1 11.94 29.32 -86.63
CA MET A 1 11.39 27.98 -86.34
C MET A 1 12.29 27.31 -85.31
N ILE A 2 11.69 26.75 -84.24
CA ILE A 2 12.29 25.92 -83.15
C ILE A 2 13.15 26.74 -82.14
N SER A 3 12.67 27.17 -80.95
CA SER A 3 12.41 26.47 -79.66
C SER A 3 13.69 25.85 -79.04
N HIS A 4 14.17 26.00 -77.80
CA HIS A 4 13.69 26.28 -76.44
C HIS A 4 14.84 26.99 -75.65
N LYS A 5 14.65 28.10 -74.93
CA LYS A 5 14.30 28.26 -73.49
C LYS A 5 15.01 27.38 -72.43
N LYS A 6 15.88 28.08 -71.68
CA LYS A 6 16.06 28.15 -70.22
C LYS A 6 16.61 26.95 -69.43
N LEU A 7 17.89 27.12 -69.07
CA LEU A 7 18.56 26.67 -67.86
C LEU A 7 17.90 27.33 -66.61
N GLY A 8 17.63 26.57 -65.55
CA GLY A 8 17.35 27.14 -64.23
C GLY A 8 16.34 26.36 -63.37
N PHE A 9 16.79 25.96 -62.19
CA PHE A 9 16.01 25.57 -61.01
C PHE A 9 15.32 24.18 -61.02
N LEU A 10 16.16 23.15 -60.91
CA LEU A 10 15.86 22.00 -60.04
C LEU A 10 15.98 22.48 -58.58
N LEU A 11 15.18 21.92 -57.66
CA LEU A 11 15.26 22.05 -56.17
C LEU A 11 14.37 23.07 -55.46
N ILE A 12 13.10 23.27 -55.83
CA ILE A 12 12.10 23.75 -54.83
C ILE A 12 10.73 23.13 -55.11
N PHE A 13 10.55 21.81 -54.99
CA PHE A 13 9.18 21.23 -54.95
C PHE A 13 9.09 19.88 -54.23
N ASN A 14 9.99 19.59 -53.28
CA ASN A 14 9.94 18.33 -52.51
C ASN A 14 10.22 18.47 -51.01
N LEU A 15 10.11 19.68 -50.43
CA LEU A 15 10.24 19.85 -48.98
C LEU A 15 8.92 20.12 -48.24
N LEU A 16 7.79 20.27 -48.94
CA LEU A 16 6.49 20.49 -48.29
C LEU A 16 5.57 19.26 -48.29
N TYR A 17 6.00 18.13 -48.89
CA TYR A 17 5.25 16.87 -48.83
C TYR A 17 5.83 15.85 -47.82
N LEU A 18 6.99 16.14 -47.23
CA LEU A 18 7.67 15.27 -46.26
C LEU A 18 7.51 15.73 -44.80
N GLN A 19 6.74 16.78 -44.54
CA GLN A 19 6.48 17.30 -43.18
C GLN A 19 5.07 17.02 -42.63
N ARG A 20 4.26 16.22 -43.32
CA ARG A 20 2.99 15.71 -42.78
C ARG A 20 2.98 14.20 -42.90
N ASN A 21 3.62 13.51 -41.95
CA ASN A 21 3.33 12.14 -41.49
C ASN A 21 4.43 11.60 -40.54
N PHE A 22 5.01 12.46 -39.69
CA PHE A 22 5.53 12.02 -38.39
C PHE A 22 4.47 12.35 -37.33
N ALA A 23 3.25 11.87 -37.55
CA ALA A 23 2.38 11.55 -36.44
C ALA A 23 2.87 10.19 -35.95
N ASP A 24 3.37 10.20 -34.73
CA ASP A 24 3.93 9.06 -34.02
C ASP A 24 2.97 7.86 -34.08
N LYS A 25 3.35 6.80 -34.80
CA LYS A 25 2.60 5.55 -34.90
C LYS A 25 2.77 4.66 -33.65
N SER A 26 3.37 5.17 -32.57
CA SER A 26 3.65 4.39 -31.36
C SER A 26 2.53 4.36 -30.33
N GLU A 27 1.55 5.28 -30.36
CA GLU A 27 0.47 5.31 -29.37
C GLU A 27 -0.59 4.20 -29.57
N ASP A 28 -0.78 3.69 -30.78
CA ASP A 28 -1.90 2.78 -31.11
C ASP A 28 -1.74 1.31 -30.63
N ASN A 29 -0.62 0.94 -30.00
CA ASN A 29 -0.34 -0.46 -29.61
C ASN A 29 0.08 -0.67 -28.14
N LEU A 30 -0.04 0.35 -27.28
CA LEU A 30 0.34 0.20 -25.88
C LEU A 30 -0.71 -0.58 -25.09
N PRO A 31 -0.31 -1.52 -24.21
CA PRO A 31 -1.25 -2.21 -23.32
C PRO A 31 -2.01 -1.19 -22.44
N LYS A 32 -3.31 -1.42 -22.24
CA LYS A 32 -4.12 -0.60 -21.33
C LYS A 32 -3.45 -0.50 -19.95
N GLY A 33 -3.29 0.72 -19.42
CA GLY A 33 -2.64 0.99 -18.14
C GLY A 33 -1.11 1.08 -18.20
N HIS A 34 -0.49 1.09 -19.39
CA HIS A 34 0.95 1.30 -19.52
C HIS A 34 1.34 2.70 -19.04
N GLN A 35 2.38 2.79 -18.22
CA GLN A 35 2.86 4.01 -17.55
C GLN A 35 1.84 4.69 -16.61
N GLU A 36 0.72 4.02 -16.33
CA GLU A 36 -0.26 4.45 -15.34
C GLU A 36 -0.03 3.76 -13.99
N VAL A 37 -0.79 4.18 -12.97
CA VAL A 37 -0.75 3.58 -11.64
C VAL A 37 -1.16 2.10 -11.67
N LEU A 38 -0.59 1.29 -10.78
CA LEU A 38 -0.89 -0.13 -10.65
C LEU A 38 -2.40 -0.35 -10.49
N GLY A 39 -2.96 -1.19 -11.35
CA GLY A 39 -4.39 -1.51 -11.40
C GLY A 39 -5.14 -0.86 -12.56
N SER A 40 -4.58 0.14 -13.25
CA SER A 40 -5.25 0.79 -14.40
C SER A 40 -5.55 -0.14 -15.59
N HIS A 41 -4.91 -1.31 -15.66
CA HIS A 41 -5.12 -2.27 -16.75
C HIS A 41 -6.52 -2.89 -16.76
N ARG A 42 -7.25 -2.89 -15.64
CA ARG A 42 -8.62 -3.41 -15.54
C ARG A 42 -9.37 -2.89 -14.31
N GLU A 43 -10.69 -3.05 -14.30
CA GLU A 43 -11.48 -2.83 -13.09
C GLU A 43 -11.13 -3.83 -11.98
N PRO A 44 -11.13 -3.40 -10.71
CA PRO A 44 -10.87 -4.27 -9.57
C PRO A 44 -12.05 -5.18 -9.24
N ASP A 45 -11.73 -6.33 -8.68
CA ASP A 45 -12.70 -7.14 -7.93
C ASP A 45 -12.96 -6.52 -6.55
N THR A 46 -14.06 -6.86 -5.90
CA THR A 46 -14.37 -6.37 -4.55
C THR A 46 -13.87 -7.31 -3.47
N ILE A 47 -13.61 -6.77 -2.28
CA ILE A 47 -13.37 -7.55 -1.05
C ILE A 47 -14.69 -7.65 -0.27
N GLU A 48 -14.94 -8.81 0.34
CA GLU A 48 -16.13 -9.02 1.16
C GLU A 48 -16.12 -8.09 2.38
N GLU A 49 -17.29 -7.54 2.71
CA GLU A 49 -17.49 -6.68 3.87
C GLU A 49 -18.53 -7.29 4.81
N ARG A 50 -18.21 -7.31 6.10
CA ARG A 50 -19.09 -7.73 7.18
C ARG A 50 -19.30 -6.61 8.18
N TYR A 51 -20.47 -6.62 8.78
CA TYR A 51 -20.85 -5.66 9.82
C TYR A 51 -20.92 -6.32 11.21
N ASP A 52 -20.48 -7.57 11.28
CA ASP A 52 -20.35 -8.38 12.46
C ASP A 52 -18.96 -9.04 12.49
N ILE A 53 -18.50 -9.41 13.69
CA ILE A 53 -17.23 -10.13 13.86
C ILE A 53 -17.58 -11.63 13.95
N PRO A 54 -17.07 -12.48 13.04
CA PRO A 54 -17.34 -13.91 13.06
C PRO A 54 -16.81 -14.57 14.32
N THR A 55 -17.40 -15.71 14.69
CA THR A 55 -16.78 -16.58 15.70
C THR A 55 -15.41 -17.09 15.22
N PRO A 56 -14.49 -17.49 16.13
CA PRO A 56 -13.19 -18.02 15.71
C PRO A 56 -13.25 -19.18 14.71
N LEU A 57 -14.26 -20.06 14.83
CA LEU A 57 -14.44 -21.19 13.92
C LEU A 57 -14.90 -20.75 12.52
N GLU A 58 -15.84 -19.81 12.45
CA GLU A 58 -16.28 -19.21 11.18
C GLU A 58 -15.15 -18.43 10.53
N PHE A 59 -14.40 -17.67 11.33
CA PHE A 59 -13.26 -16.90 10.86
C PHE A 59 -12.21 -17.81 10.20
N TRP A 60 -11.85 -18.90 10.89
CA TRP A 60 -10.94 -19.90 10.36
C TRP A 60 -11.48 -20.53 9.07
N SER A 61 -12.71 -21.05 9.10
CA SER A 61 -13.26 -21.86 8.01
C SER A 61 -13.51 -21.04 6.75
N ASN A 62 -13.98 -19.81 6.89
CA ASN A 62 -14.46 -18.99 5.79
C ASN A 62 -13.40 -18.00 5.26
N TYR A 63 -12.37 -17.66 6.04
CA TYR A 63 -11.38 -16.66 5.64
C TYR A 63 -9.95 -17.18 5.75
N VAL A 64 -9.50 -17.60 6.93
CA VAL A 64 -8.09 -17.96 7.14
C VAL A 64 -7.69 -19.20 6.34
N LYS A 65 -8.45 -20.29 6.46
CA LYS A 65 -8.15 -21.58 5.81
C LYS A 65 -8.11 -21.48 4.29
N ILE A 66 -8.97 -20.65 3.71
CA ILE A 66 -9.08 -20.46 2.26
C ILE A 66 -8.34 -19.22 1.76
N SER A 67 -7.58 -18.54 2.65
CA SER A 67 -6.81 -17.34 2.32
C SER A 67 -7.65 -16.24 1.64
N LYS A 68 -8.83 -15.92 2.20
CA LYS A 68 -9.76 -14.91 1.68
C LYS A 68 -9.75 -13.65 2.57
N PRO A 69 -9.47 -12.46 2.02
CA PRO A 69 -9.54 -11.21 2.77
C PRO A 69 -11.00 -10.84 3.06
N VAL A 70 -11.20 -10.09 4.14
CA VAL A 70 -12.52 -9.58 4.55
C VAL A 70 -12.34 -8.31 5.37
N VAL A 71 -13.24 -7.36 5.20
CA VAL A 71 -13.33 -6.17 6.06
C VAL A 71 -14.43 -6.37 7.10
N PHE A 72 -14.09 -6.20 8.37
CA PHE A 72 -15.02 -6.10 9.49
C PHE A 72 -15.29 -4.62 9.79
N ARG A 73 -16.39 -4.12 9.25
CA ARG A 73 -16.82 -2.72 9.39
C ARG A 73 -17.13 -2.41 10.85
N GLY A 74 -16.54 -1.35 11.38
CA GLY A 74 -16.76 -0.90 12.76
C GLY A 74 -16.12 -1.76 13.86
N ALA A 75 -15.38 -2.83 13.55
CA ALA A 75 -14.79 -3.73 14.54
C ALA A 75 -13.79 -3.06 15.50
N ALA A 76 -13.09 -2.02 15.04
CA ALA A 76 -12.10 -1.30 15.84
C ALA A 76 -12.75 -0.32 16.85
N LYS A 77 -14.04 0.01 16.69
CA LYS A 77 -14.75 1.03 17.50
C LYS A 77 -14.88 0.70 18.98
N HIS A 78 -14.74 -0.56 19.34
CA HIS A 78 -14.80 -1.01 20.73
C HIS A 78 -13.49 -0.81 21.49
N SER A 79 -12.39 -0.58 20.79
CA SER A 79 -11.08 -0.28 21.36
C SER A 79 -11.08 1.06 22.10
N LYS A 80 -10.27 1.22 23.16
CA LYS A 80 -10.10 2.53 23.79
C LYS A 80 -9.31 3.47 22.87
N ALA A 81 -8.33 2.93 22.14
CA ALA A 81 -7.53 3.65 21.16
C ALA A 81 -8.40 4.43 20.18
N TYR A 82 -9.44 3.80 19.60
CA TYR A 82 -10.39 4.47 18.70
C TYR A 82 -11.07 5.71 19.33
N LYS A 83 -11.29 5.69 20.64
CA LYS A 83 -12.01 6.75 21.36
C LYS A 83 -11.09 7.80 21.96
N LEU A 84 -9.86 7.41 22.33
CA LEU A 84 -8.96 8.21 23.15
C LEU A 84 -7.75 8.74 22.40
N TRP A 85 -7.26 8.07 21.34
CA TRP A 85 -6.03 8.46 20.66
C TRP A 85 -6.20 9.72 19.80
N SER A 86 -6.23 10.86 20.48
CA SER A 86 -5.88 12.16 19.90
C SER A 86 -4.38 12.41 20.04
N ASP A 87 -3.87 13.38 19.29
CA ASP A 87 -2.46 13.77 19.36
C ASP A 87 -2.10 14.30 20.76
N GLU A 88 -3.02 15.01 21.40
CA GLU A 88 -2.90 15.49 22.79
C GLU A 88 -2.85 14.33 23.77
N TYR A 89 -3.77 13.36 23.65
CA TYR A 89 -3.80 12.19 24.52
C TYR A 89 -2.51 11.38 24.41
N LEU A 90 -2.04 11.11 23.19
CA LEU A 90 -0.83 10.35 22.94
C LEU A 90 0.41 11.08 23.51
N LYS A 91 0.48 12.41 23.36
CA LYS A 91 1.55 13.23 23.96
C LYS A 91 1.51 13.19 25.49
N GLU A 92 0.35 13.39 26.09
CA GLU A 92 0.19 13.44 27.55
C GLU A 92 0.43 12.08 28.20
N ARG A 93 -0.13 11.01 27.62
CA ARG A 93 -0.14 9.68 28.24
C ARG A 93 1.08 8.84 27.89
N TYR A 94 1.58 8.96 26.67
CA TYR A 94 2.60 8.06 26.10
C TYR A 94 3.79 8.80 25.49
N GLY A 95 3.90 10.11 25.70
CA GLY A 95 4.84 10.97 24.99
C GLY A 95 6.30 10.53 25.08
N ASP A 96 6.72 9.92 26.19
CA ASP A 96 8.11 9.50 26.42
C ASP A 96 8.46 8.12 25.83
N LEU A 97 7.47 7.35 25.35
CA LEU A 97 7.70 6.01 24.83
C LEU A 97 8.44 6.06 23.50
N GLU A 98 9.48 5.22 23.37
CA GLU A 98 10.27 5.11 22.16
C GLU A 98 9.52 4.32 21.08
N VAL A 99 9.63 4.80 19.84
CA VAL A 99 9.08 4.16 18.64
C VAL A 99 10.10 4.14 17.52
N ARG A 100 9.92 3.18 16.59
CA ARG A 100 10.74 3.06 15.39
C ARG A 100 10.16 3.88 14.24
N LEU A 101 11.05 4.48 13.44
CA LEU A 101 10.70 5.28 12.27
C LEU A 101 11.19 4.62 10.98
N GLU A 102 10.38 4.74 9.94
CA GLU A 102 10.76 4.45 8.55
C GLU A 102 10.44 5.64 7.63
N SER A 103 11.08 5.69 6.46
CA SER A 103 10.81 6.75 5.48
C SER A 103 9.58 6.40 4.64
N LYS A 104 8.71 7.40 4.37
CA LYS A 104 7.54 7.23 3.48
C LYS A 104 7.91 6.80 2.06
N GLY A 105 9.15 7.06 1.63
CA GLY A 105 9.70 6.52 0.39
C GLY A 105 10.57 5.29 0.68
N GLU A 106 9.95 4.10 0.71
CA GLU A 106 10.63 2.83 1.08
C GLU A 106 11.87 2.52 0.21
N LYS A 107 11.92 3.01 -1.04
CA LYS A 107 13.10 2.87 -1.93
C LYS A 107 14.26 3.82 -1.63
N SER A 108 14.06 4.85 -0.81
CA SER A 108 15.07 5.89 -0.58
C SER A 108 16.26 5.41 0.25
N GLY A 109 16.08 4.34 1.04
CA GLY A 109 17.13 3.73 1.88
C GLY A 109 17.68 4.63 2.98
N ARG A 110 17.11 5.82 3.20
CA ARG A 110 17.56 6.76 4.24
C ARG A 110 16.74 6.55 5.50
N VAL A 111 17.39 6.02 6.53
CA VAL A 111 16.79 5.88 7.85
C VAL A 111 16.54 7.28 8.43
N PRO A 112 15.30 7.63 8.84
CA PRO A 112 14.98 8.92 9.44
C PRO A 112 15.76 9.16 10.75
N ILE A 113 15.90 10.41 11.17
CA ILE A 113 16.50 10.76 12.48
C ILE A 113 15.38 11.37 13.33
N GLY A 114 15.05 10.71 14.45
CA GLY A 114 14.10 11.20 15.45
C GLY A 114 14.81 11.67 16.72
N ALA A 115 14.06 12.02 17.76
CA ALA A 115 14.61 12.55 19.01
C ALA A 115 15.50 11.56 19.78
N LYS A 116 15.41 10.25 19.48
CA LYS A 116 16.23 9.19 20.08
C LYS A 116 17.37 8.73 19.15
N GLY A 117 17.51 9.35 17.98
CA GLY A 117 18.58 9.09 17.03
C GLY A 117 18.10 8.40 15.75
N LEU A 118 18.98 7.61 15.13
CA LEU A 118 18.75 7.02 13.82
C LEU A 118 17.64 5.95 13.90
N GLY A 119 16.54 6.20 13.19
CA GLY A 119 15.38 5.31 13.10
C GLY A 119 14.58 5.21 14.39
N ARG A 120 14.77 6.14 15.34
CA ARG A 120 14.15 6.11 16.67
C ARG A 120 13.66 7.50 17.08
N ASP A 121 12.45 7.54 17.59
CA ASP A 121 11.83 8.75 18.12
C ASP A 121 11.07 8.44 19.41
N THR A 122 10.49 9.47 20.01
CA THR A 122 9.44 9.32 21.03
C THR A 122 8.07 9.61 20.41
N ILE A 123 7.00 9.03 20.96
CA ILE A 123 5.63 9.33 20.51
C ILE A 123 5.35 10.83 20.58
N GLY A 124 5.76 11.49 21.67
CA GLY A 124 5.49 12.92 21.87
C GLY A 124 6.17 13.81 20.84
N SER A 125 7.45 13.53 20.54
CA SER A 125 8.20 14.21 19.49
C SER A 125 7.60 13.94 18.11
N PHE A 126 7.33 12.68 17.77
CA PHE A 126 6.79 12.28 16.48
C PHE A 126 5.43 12.93 16.21
N VAL A 127 4.46 12.79 17.12
CA VAL A 127 3.12 13.41 17.00
C VAL A 127 3.21 14.95 17.01
N GLY A 128 4.32 15.52 17.46
CA GLY A 128 4.61 16.95 17.35
C GLY A 128 4.86 17.45 15.92
N SER A 129 5.34 16.59 15.02
CA SER A 129 5.91 17.03 13.73
C SER A 129 5.60 16.12 12.53
N TYR A 130 4.98 14.96 12.73
CA TYR A 130 4.73 13.93 11.71
C TYR A 130 3.94 14.34 10.46
N HIS A 131 3.22 15.46 10.48
CA HIS A 131 2.60 16.04 9.27
C HIS A 131 3.61 16.70 8.32
N GLU A 132 4.73 17.17 8.86
CA GLU A 132 5.81 17.84 8.12
C GLU A 132 6.95 16.86 7.78
N MET A 133 6.99 15.72 8.46
CA MET A 133 8.03 14.71 8.28
C MET A 133 7.77 13.80 7.06
N ASN A 134 8.88 13.41 6.42
CA ASN A 134 8.90 12.34 5.43
C ASN A 134 9.16 10.96 6.06
N SER A 135 8.57 10.72 7.23
CA SER A 135 8.67 9.47 7.97
C SER A 135 7.32 9.06 8.55
N TYR A 136 7.22 7.79 8.92
CA TYR A 136 6.10 7.21 9.64
C TYR A 136 6.63 6.30 10.74
N VAL A 137 5.81 6.07 11.76
CA VAL A 137 6.08 5.06 12.78
C VAL A 137 5.66 3.69 12.24
N VAL A 138 6.56 2.72 12.37
CA VAL A 138 6.29 1.28 12.25
C VAL A 138 7.10 0.61 13.35
N SER A 139 6.42 0.24 14.42
CA SER A 139 7.04 -0.24 15.65
C SER A 139 6.16 -1.30 16.27
N GLU A 140 6.72 -2.29 16.96
CA GLU A 140 5.92 -3.08 17.90
C GLU A 140 5.26 -2.11 18.90
N LEU A 141 3.98 -2.33 19.20
CA LEU A 141 3.18 -1.53 20.11
C LEU A 141 3.82 -1.56 21.51
N PRO A 142 4.27 -0.41 22.04
CA PRO A 142 4.84 -0.36 23.38
C PRO A 142 3.88 -0.95 24.42
N THR A 143 4.38 -1.83 25.29
CA THR A 143 3.58 -2.55 26.30
C THR A 143 2.65 -1.64 27.13
N PRO A 144 3.04 -0.42 27.56
CA PRO A 144 2.13 0.48 28.28
C PRO A 144 0.88 0.91 27.51
N MET A 145 0.85 0.73 26.19
CA MET A 145 -0.29 1.05 25.30
C MET A 145 -1.23 -0.13 25.07
N TRP A 146 -0.88 -1.35 25.51
CA TRP A 146 -1.69 -2.55 25.27
C TRP A 146 -3.10 -2.45 25.83
N ASP A 147 -3.27 -1.77 26.98
CA ASP A 147 -4.57 -1.56 27.63
C ASP A 147 -5.55 -0.73 26.79
N ASP A 148 -5.08 -0.06 25.75
CA ASP A 148 -5.91 0.73 24.85
C ASP A 148 -6.43 -0.05 23.65
N VAL A 149 -5.83 -1.21 23.36
CA VAL A 149 -6.08 -2.00 22.15
C VAL A 149 -6.82 -3.30 22.50
N ASN A 150 -7.86 -3.61 21.74
CA ASN A 150 -8.59 -4.86 21.89
C ASN A 150 -8.14 -5.90 20.87
N VAL A 151 -7.91 -7.13 21.33
CA VAL A 151 -7.84 -8.31 20.45
C VAL A 151 -9.23 -8.59 19.90
N GLN A 152 -9.34 -8.75 18.57
CA GLN A 152 -10.64 -9.01 17.93
C GLN A 152 -11.20 -10.37 18.38
N PRO A 153 -12.51 -10.48 18.70
CA PRO A 153 -13.16 -11.70 19.16
C PRO A 153 -12.92 -12.94 18.27
N CYS A 154 -12.71 -12.77 16.97
CA CYS A 154 -12.39 -13.87 16.06
C CYS A 154 -11.01 -14.52 16.31
N LEU A 155 -10.13 -13.86 17.08
CA LEU A 155 -8.77 -14.33 17.41
C LEU A 155 -8.66 -14.95 18.82
N THR A 156 -9.73 -14.99 19.62
CA THR A 156 -9.65 -15.31 21.05
C THR A 156 -9.81 -16.79 21.41
N CYS A 157 -9.73 -17.70 20.42
CA CYS A 157 -9.86 -19.13 20.66
C CYS A 157 -8.93 -19.98 19.78
N GLY A 158 -8.62 -21.19 20.25
CA GLY A 158 -7.82 -22.17 19.54
C GLY A 158 -6.40 -21.67 19.28
N THR A 159 -5.82 -22.08 18.16
CA THR A 159 -4.42 -21.77 17.81
C THR A 159 -4.17 -20.27 17.57
N PHE A 160 -5.21 -19.45 17.40
CA PHE A 160 -5.01 -18.01 17.26
C PHE A 160 -4.42 -17.40 18.54
N VAL A 161 -4.90 -17.81 19.71
CA VAL A 161 -4.42 -17.28 21.01
C VAL A 161 -2.95 -17.60 21.25
N ASP A 162 -2.51 -18.79 20.85
CA ASP A 162 -1.14 -19.27 21.07
C ASP A 162 -0.14 -18.75 20.02
N ARG A 163 -0.61 -18.07 18.96
CA ARG A 163 0.17 -17.74 17.75
C ARG A 163 0.04 -16.29 17.30
N ILE A 164 -0.43 -15.39 18.16
CA ILE A 164 -0.22 -13.95 17.95
C ILE A 164 1.28 -13.69 18.08
N VAL A 165 1.90 -13.23 16.99
CA VAL A 165 3.35 -13.03 16.91
C VAL A 165 3.72 -11.67 17.47
N GLU A 166 3.04 -10.62 16.99
CA GLU A 166 3.30 -9.23 17.35
C GLU A 166 2.03 -8.39 17.22
N ILE A 167 2.05 -7.22 17.84
CA ILE A 167 1.05 -6.16 17.68
C ILE A 167 1.84 -4.95 17.20
N ASP A 168 1.61 -4.49 15.98
CA ASP A 168 2.36 -3.38 15.42
C ASP A 168 1.58 -2.07 15.55
N LEU A 169 2.31 -0.99 15.71
CA LEU A 169 1.82 0.38 15.68
C LEU A 169 2.29 1.03 14.38
N TRP A 170 1.33 1.50 13.60
CA TRP A 170 1.57 2.30 12.42
C TRP A 170 0.95 3.68 12.59
N MET A 171 1.77 4.72 12.50
CA MET A 171 1.30 6.11 12.58
C MET A 171 1.96 7.00 11.54
N SER A 172 1.19 7.85 10.88
CA SER A 172 1.72 8.80 9.90
C SER A 172 0.85 10.05 9.79
N GLY A 173 1.42 11.13 9.24
CA GLY A 173 0.67 12.32 8.86
C GLY A 173 -0.04 12.20 7.51
N GLY A 174 -0.36 10.97 7.07
CA GLY A 174 -0.95 10.66 5.78
C GLY A 174 0.04 10.78 4.60
N GLY A 175 -0.46 10.49 3.41
CA GLY A 175 0.28 10.63 2.15
C GLY A 175 1.33 9.56 1.88
N SER A 176 1.42 8.51 2.68
CA SER A 176 2.28 7.36 2.42
C SER A 176 1.67 6.38 1.42
N LYS A 177 2.55 5.68 0.70
CA LYS A 177 2.20 4.58 -0.18
C LYS A 177 3.29 3.53 -0.07
N SER A 178 2.91 2.29 0.21
CA SER A 178 3.87 1.19 0.29
C SER A 178 4.31 0.75 -1.09
N LEU A 179 5.41 -0.01 -1.14
CA LEU A 179 5.69 -0.86 -2.28
C LEU A 179 4.62 -1.95 -2.43
N LEU A 180 4.57 -2.56 -3.61
CA LEU A 180 3.83 -3.80 -3.81
C LEU A 180 4.60 -4.92 -3.11
N HIS A 181 4.09 -5.40 -1.98
CA HIS A 181 4.74 -6.39 -1.13
C HIS A 181 3.76 -7.42 -0.57
N LYS A 182 4.28 -8.46 0.06
CA LYS A 182 3.54 -9.49 0.78
C LYS A 182 4.20 -9.74 2.13
N ASP A 183 3.39 -10.11 3.11
CA ASP A 183 3.87 -10.45 4.44
C ASP A 183 3.91 -11.96 4.68
N ALA A 184 4.76 -12.39 5.61
CA ALA A 184 4.93 -13.80 5.97
C ALA A 184 3.75 -14.35 6.79
N PHE A 185 3.08 -13.48 7.55
CA PHE A 185 2.01 -13.84 8.48
C PHE A 185 0.66 -13.27 8.02
N ASN A 186 -0.42 -13.81 8.59
CA ASN A 186 -1.72 -13.18 8.43
C ASN A 186 -1.80 -11.99 9.37
N ALA A 187 -2.46 -10.91 8.96
CA ALA A 187 -2.67 -9.73 9.78
C ALA A 187 -4.17 -9.41 9.91
N ILE A 188 -4.57 -8.84 11.05
CA ILE A 188 -5.79 -8.06 11.16
C ILE A 188 -5.36 -6.63 11.38
N ASN A 189 -5.52 -5.80 10.35
CA ASN A 189 -5.15 -4.39 10.38
C ASN A 189 -6.37 -3.55 10.72
N CYS A 190 -6.37 -2.90 11.88
CA CYS A 190 -7.46 -2.11 12.43
C CYS A 190 -7.13 -0.62 12.41
N LEU A 191 -7.92 0.16 11.69
CA LEU A 191 -7.73 1.60 11.57
C LEU A 191 -8.43 2.33 12.73
N TYR A 192 -7.68 3.14 13.49
CA TYR A 192 -8.23 4.00 14.53
C TYR A 192 -8.46 5.43 14.07
N ASN A 193 -7.63 5.93 13.15
CA ASN A 193 -7.79 7.24 12.54
C ASN A 193 -7.38 7.22 11.06
N GLY A 194 -7.99 8.07 10.25
CA GLY A 194 -7.70 8.21 8.83
C GLY A 194 -8.48 7.25 7.92
N THR A 195 -7.92 6.99 6.75
CA THR A 195 -8.50 6.14 5.70
C THR A 195 -7.36 5.51 4.91
N LYS A 196 -7.51 4.23 4.56
CA LYS A 196 -6.57 3.52 3.70
C LYS A 196 -7.25 2.86 2.52
N GLU A 197 -6.61 2.98 1.36
CA GLU A 197 -6.96 2.18 0.19
C GLU A 197 -6.00 1.00 0.07
N TRP A 198 -6.57 -0.16 -0.19
CA TRP A 198 -5.84 -1.40 -0.37
C TRP A 198 -6.10 -1.93 -1.77
N LYS A 199 -5.02 -2.20 -2.51
CA LYS A 199 -5.10 -3.02 -3.73
C LYS A 199 -4.42 -4.35 -3.44
N MET A 200 -5.13 -5.45 -3.64
CA MET A 200 -4.64 -6.80 -3.32
C MET A 200 -4.61 -7.69 -4.54
N ILE A 201 -3.62 -8.57 -4.60
CA ILE A 201 -3.45 -9.58 -5.64
C ILE A 201 -3.38 -10.94 -4.94
N GLU A 202 -4.26 -11.86 -5.35
CA GLU A 202 -4.27 -13.20 -4.78
C GLU A 202 -2.96 -13.95 -5.03
N TYR A 203 -2.53 -14.73 -4.05
CA TYR A 203 -1.29 -15.52 -4.10
C TYR A 203 -1.16 -16.40 -5.35
N LYS A 204 -2.27 -16.95 -5.88
CA LYS A 204 -2.27 -17.77 -7.10
C LYS A 204 -1.73 -17.04 -8.34
N TYR A 205 -1.74 -15.69 -8.34
CA TYR A 205 -1.19 -14.86 -9.42
C TYR A 205 0.27 -14.44 -9.19
N GLU A 206 0.94 -14.91 -8.13
CA GLU A 206 2.33 -14.54 -7.80
C GLU A 206 3.30 -14.72 -8.97
N LYS A 207 3.13 -15.75 -9.81
CA LYS A 207 3.99 -16.02 -10.98
C LYS A 207 3.93 -14.94 -12.08
N MET A 208 2.96 -14.03 -11.98
CA MET A 208 2.77 -12.90 -12.87
C MET A 208 3.37 -11.61 -12.31
N ILE A 209 3.80 -11.62 -11.04
CA ILE A 209 4.44 -10.49 -10.36
C ILE A 209 5.96 -10.60 -10.47
N TYR A 210 6.60 -9.49 -10.84
CA TYR A 210 8.05 -9.41 -11.00
C TYR A 210 8.70 -9.07 -9.67
N LYS A 211 8.99 -10.11 -8.89
CA LYS A 211 9.53 -10.01 -7.53
C LYS A 211 11.01 -9.69 -7.50
N ALA A 212 11.46 -9.05 -6.43
CA ALA A 212 12.87 -9.04 -6.07
C ALA A 212 13.33 -10.48 -5.76
N TRP A 213 14.64 -10.75 -5.88
CA TRP A 213 15.17 -12.05 -5.50
C TRP A 213 15.17 -12.18 -3.98
N GLU A 214 14.68 -13.31 -3.49
CA GLU A 214 14.62 -13.66 -2.08
C GLU A 214 15.01 -15.13 -1.92
N PRO A 215 15.65 -15.50 -0.79
CA PRO A 215 15.87 -16.91 -0.46
C PRO A 215 14.55 -17.69 -0.42
N GLU A 216 14.58 -18.98 -0.77
CA GLU A 216 13.38 -19.82 -0.88
C GLU A 216 12.61 -19.99 0.45
N TYR A 217 13.29 -19.82 1.58
CA TYR A 217 12.69 -19.89 2.92
C TYR A 217 12.05 -18.58 3.38
N GLU A 218 12.25 -17.47 2.68
CA GLU A 218 11.60 -16.20 2.98
C GLU A 218 10.17 -16.19 2.42
N ILE A 219 9.20 -15.90 3.29
CA ILE A 219 7.76 -15.94 2.94
C ILE A 219 7.21 -14.54 2.65
N GLY A 220 7.86 -13.50 3.21
CA GLY A 220 7.61 -12.10 2.86
C GLY A 220 8.17 -11.74 1.49
N GLY A 221 7.96 -10.49 1.06
CA GLY A 221 8.75 -9.92 -0.02
C GLY A 221 8.12 -8.83 -0.86
N TYR A 222 8.89 -8.25 -1.78
CA TYR A 222 8.45 -7.09 -2.57
C TYR A 222 8.67 -7.22 -4.08
N SER A 223 7.94 -6.41 -4.84
CA SER A 223 7.98 -6.32 -6.29
C SER A 223 8.93 -5.25 -6.79
N LEU A 224 9.57 -5.50 -7.94
CA LEU A 224 10.40 -4.53 -8.66
C LEU A 224 9.58 -3.56 -9.51
N ILE A 225 8.26 -3.73 -9.56
CA ILE A 225 7.35 -2.87 -10.31
C ILE A 225 7.28 -1.50 -9.65
N GLU A 226 7.34 -0.45 -10.46
CA GLU A 226 7.03 0.92 -10.02
C GLU A 226 5.51 1.10 -10.02
N VAL A 227 4.91 1.28 -8.84
CA VAL A 227 3.45 1.21 -8.66
C VAL A 227 2.75 2.49 -9.10
N ASP A 228 3.50 3.59 -9.21
CA ASP A 228 2.99 4.88 -9.68
C ASP A 228 3.03 5.03 -11.21
N SER A 229 3.85 4.21 -11.89
CA SER A 229 3.94 4.18 -13.35
C SER A 229 4.40 2.81 -13.82
N VAL A 230 3.44 1.94 -14.14
CA VAL A 230 3.72 0.53 -14.47
C VAL A 230 4.15 0.40 -15.92
N ASP A 231 5.42 0.06 -16.13
CA ASP A 231 5.95 -0.29 -17.44
C ASP A 231 5.47 -1.69 -17.87
N LEU A 232 4.31 -1.75 -18.55
CA LEU A 232 3.76 -2.98 -19.12
C LEU A 232 4.54 -3.56 -20.31
N ILE A 233 5.53 -2.84 -20.87
CA ILE A 233 6.43 -3.41 -21.88
C ILE A 233 7.54 -4.20 -21.19
N LYS A 234 8.08 -3.68 -20.09
CA LYS A 234 9.06 -4.37 -19.23
C LYS A 234 8.42 -5.48 -18.39
N TYR A 235 7.18 -5.29 -17.94
CA TYR A 235 6.45 -6.21 -17.05
C TYR A 235 5.15 -6.75 -17.70
N PRO A 236 5.21 -7.43 -18.85
CA PRO A 236 4.05 -7.72 -19.68
C PRO A 236 3.01 -8.68 -19.08
N LYS A 237 3.34 -9.40 -18.02
CA LYS A 237 2.40 -10.30 -17.33
C LYS A 237 1.40 -9.53 -16.46
N VAL A 238 1.75 -8.31 -16.03
CA VAL A 238 0.95 -7.51 -15.09
C VAL A 238 -0.38 -7.10 -15.70
N LYS A 239 -0.41 -6.91 -17.03
CA LYS A 239 -1.63 -6.54 -17.78
C LYS A 239 -2.78 -7.53 -17.61
N ASP A 240 -2.48 -8.78 -17.25
CA ASP A 240 -3.46 -9.87 -17.11
C ASP A 240 -3.76 -10.21 -15.64
N VAL A 241 -3.14 -9.52 -14.67
CA VAL A 241 -3.26 -9.84 -13.24
C VAL A 241 -4.59 -9.32 -12.68
N PRO A 242 -5.47 -10.19 -12.16
CA PRO A 242 -6.64 -9.75 -11.40
C PRO A 242 -6.23 -9.18 -10.05
N TRP A 243 -6.92 -8.13 -9.62
CA TRP A 243 -6.65 -7.44 -8.37
C TRP A 243 -7.97 -7.00 -7.74
N SER A 244 -7.99 -6.90 -6.41
CA SER A 244 -9.14 -6.44 -5.64
C SER A 244 -8.86 -5.08 -5.01
N PHE A 245 -9.90 -4.28 -4.80
CA PHE A 245 -9.83 -2.97 -4.16
C PHE A 245 -10.74 -2.91 -2.94
N VAL A 246 -10.28 -2.25 -1.87
CA VAL A 246 -11.14 -1.83 -0.77
C VAL A 246 -10.62 -0.57 -0.10
N THR A 247 -11.55 0.25 0.37
CA THR A 247 -11.25 1.37 1.28
C THR A 247 -11.60 0.96 2.71
N VAL A 248 -10.64 1.10 3.62
CA VAL A 248 -10.76 0.85 5.06
C VAL A 248 -10.79 2.22 5.75
N ASN A 249 -11.81 2.48 6.56
CA ASN A 249 -11.97 3.76 7.25
C ASN A 249 -11.71 3.60 8.76
N ALA A 250 -11.52 4.72 9.46
CA ALA A 250 -11.44 4.73 10.92
C ALA A 250 -12.62 3.97 11.56
N GLY A 251 -12.29 2.97 12.37
CA GLY A 251 -13.23 2.06 13.00
C GLY A 251 -13.30 0.66 12.35
N ASP A 252 -12.76 0.46 11.16
CA ASP A 252 -12.79 -0.82 10.46
C ASP A 252 -11.54 -1.67 10.75
N CYS A 253 -11.67 -2.98 10.61
CA CYS A 253 -10.53 -3.91 10.59
C CYS A 253 -10.52 -4.74 9.30
N LEU A 254 -9.37 -4.90 8.67
CA LEU A 254 -9.17 -5.69 7.47
C LEU A 254 -8.32 -6.93 7.80
N PHE A 255 -8.85 -8.11 7.50
CA PHE A 255 -8.05 -9.33 7.51
C PHE A 255 -7.25 -9.45 6.21
N VAL A 256 -5.92 -9.47 6.35
CA VAL A 256 -4.97 -9.66 5.27
C VAL A 256 -4.38 -11.08 5.39
N PRO A 257 -4.71 -11.99 4.46
CA PRO A 257 -4.10 -13.31 4.44
C PRO A 257 -2.61 -13.24 4.11
N LYS A 258 -1.84 -14.13 4.73
CA LYS A 258 -0.39 -14.26 4.48
C LYS A 258 -0.08 -14.45 2.99
N SER A 259 1.10 -14.00 2.59
CA SER A 259 1.68 -14.17 1.25
C SER A 259 0.86 -13.55 0.11
N LYS A 260 -0.19 -12.77 0.39
CA LYS A 260 -0.86 -11.97 -0.64
C LYS A 260 -0.07 -10.71 -0.93
N PHE A 261 0.06 -10.38 -2.21
CA PHE A 261 0.64 -9.12 -2.61
C PHE A 261 -0.38 -8.00 -2.43
N PHE A 262 0.04 -6.88 -1.86
CA PHE A 262 -0.80 -5.69 -1.73
C PHE A 262 0.03 -4.40 -1.81
N ILE A 263 -0.68 -3.30 -2.11
CA ILE A 263 -0.24 -1.96 -1.75
C ILE A 263 -1.24 -1.37 -0.77
N LYS A 264 -0.73 -0.63 0.21
CA LYS A 264 -1.53 0.22 1.09
C LYS A 264 -1.23 1.68 0.77
N ILE A 265 -2.28 2.46 0.54
CA ILE A 265 -2.22 3.88 0.22
C ILE A 265 -2.94 4.60 1.35
N SER A 266 -2.19 5.45 2.06
CA SER A 266 -2.71 6.29 3.11
C SER A 266 -3.59 7.40 2.56
N GLY A 267 -4.42 7.97 3.43
CA GLY A 267 -5.23 9.14 3.12
C GLY A 267 -4.38 10.37 2.73
N ARG A 268 -5.06 11.50 2.48
CA ARG A 268 -4.38 12.72 2.04
C ARG A 268 -3.29 13.17 3.03
N PRO A 269 -2.18 13.74 2.56
CA PRO A 269 -1.18 14.37 3.43
C PRO A 269 -1.82 15.40 4.37
N GLY A 270 -1.30 15.51 5.59
CA GLY A 270 -1.79 16.45 6.61
C GLY A 270 -2.94 15.93 7.47
N HIS A 271 -3.30 14.65 7.34
CA HIS A 271 -4.31 14.00 8.18
C HIS A 271 -3.69 12.89 9.02
N ASN A 272 -4.17 12.74 10.25
CA ASN A 272 -3.70 11.72 11.17
C ASN A 272 -4.11 10.35 10.64
N GLU A 273 -3.15 9.44 10.61
CA GLU A 273 -3.39 8.04 10.31
C GLU A 273 -2.77 7.19 11.41
N GLN A 274 -3.60 6.33 11.99
CA GLN A 274 -3.24 5.50 13.13
C GLN A 274 -3.90 4.13 12.95
N GLU A 275 -3.10 3.08 13.01
CA GLU A 275 -3.59 1.70 12.91
C GLU A 275 -2.74 0.75 13.74
N ILE A 276 -3.35 -0.40 14.03
CA ILE A 276 -2.72 -1.58 14.63
C ILE A 276 -2.86 -2.76 13.68
#